data_AF-A0A919SDQ8-F1
#
_entry.id   AF-A0A919SDQ8-F1
#
_cell.length_a   1.000
_cell.length_b   1.000
_cell.length_c   1.000
_cell.angle_alpha   90.00
_cell.angle_beta   90.00
_cell.angle_gamma   90.00
#
_symmetry.space_group_name_H-M   'P 1'
#
loop_
_entity.id
_entity.type
_entity.pdbx_description
1 polymer ?
#
loop_
_entity_poly.entity_id
_entity_poly.type
_entity_poly.pdbx_seq_one_letter_code
_entity_poly.pdbx_strand_id
1 'polypeptide(L)' 'MADDPVGRAVELDDLDQLRRLAASGSADAVEALVEIAGERADVAELRRLAEAGSRHAAEVLADLTDD' A
#
# COMPACT_ATOMS: atom_id res chain seq x y z
N MET A 1 23.82 2.09 -7.05
CA MET A 1 22.48 2.65 -6.85
C MET A 1 22.23 2.54 -5.36
N ALA A 2 22.10 3.68 -4.67
CA ALA A 2 21.86 3.70 -3.23
C ALA A 2 20.56 2.93 -2.94
N ASP A 3 20.56 2.14 -1.87
CA ASP A 3 19.44 1.29 -1.42
C ASP A 3 18.08 1.94 -1.64
N ASP A 4 17.26 1.37 -2.53
CA ASP A 4 15.83 1.64 -2.59
C ASP A 4 15.13 0.64 -1.64
N PRO A 5 14.77 1.06 -0.42
CA PRO A 5 14.16 0.17 0.55
C PRO A 5 12.74 -0.22 0.16
N VAL A 6 12.04 0.59 -0.64
CA VAL A 6 10.67 0.30 -1.11
C VAL A 6 10.73 -0.77 -2.18
N GLY A 7 11.54 -0.56 -3.22
CA GLY A 7 11.72 -1.54 -4.30
C GLY A 7 12.13 -2.90 -3.79
N ARG A 8 13.08 -2.98 -2.84
CA ARG A 8 13.47 -4.26 -2.23
C ARG A 8 12.33 -4.90 -1.44
N ALA A 9 11.55 -4.12 -0.68
CA ALA A 9 10.45 -4.66 0.09
C ALA A 9 9.34 -5.21 -0.83
N VAL A 10 9.08 -4.55 -1.96
CA VAL A 10 8.18 -5.07 -3.02
C VAL A 10 8.72 -6.38 -3.61
N GLU A 11 9.99 -6.42 -4.01
CA GLU A 11 10.62 -7.62 -4.57
C GLU A 11 10.56 -8.84 -3.64
N LEU A 12 10.61 -8.61 -2.32
CA LEU A 12 10.56 -9.64 -1.29
C LEU A 12 9.15 -9.95 -0.77
N ASP A 13 8.12 -9.26 -1.26
CA ASP A 13 6.76 -9.26 -0.70
C ASP A 13 6.72 -8.95 0.81
N ASP A 14 7.66 -8.14 1.30
CA ASP A 14 7.76 -7.76 2.71
C ASP A 14 6.78 -6.62 3.03
N LEU A 15 5.51 -7.00 3.16
CA LEU A 15 4.43 -6.06 3.49
C LEU A 15 4.68 -5.36 4.83
N ASP A 16 5.32 -6.01 5.79
CA ASP A 16 5.62 -5.38 7.08
C ASP A 16 6.66 -4.28 6.95
N GLN A 17 7.67 -4.47 6.11
CA GLN A 17 8.63 -3.43 5.79
C GLN A 17 7.97 -2.28 5.03
N LEU A 18 7.12 -2.56 4.05
CA LEU A 18 6.36 -1.53 3.34
C LEU A 18 5.47 -0.73 4.31
N ARG A 19 4.76 -1.40 5.22
CA ARG A 19 3.92 -0.74 6.26
C ARG A 19 4.76 0.13 7.19
N ARG A 20 5.96 -0.31 7.57
CA ARG A 20 6.88 0.50 8.39
C ARG A 20 7.35 1.75 7.63
N LEU A 21 7.72 1.61 6.37
CA LEU A 21 8.14 2.72 5.51
C LEU A 21 6.98 3.71 5.29
N ALA A 22 5.78 3.23 5.00
CA ALA A 22 4.58 4.03 4.86
C ALA A 22 4.26 4.80 6.17
N ALA A 23 4.32 4.12 7.32
CA ALA A 23 4.13 4.75 8.63
C ALA A 23 5.22 5.81 8.96
N SER A 24 6.41 5.67 8.37
CA SER A 24 7.47 6.69 8.47
C SER A 24 7.31 7.86 7.48
N GLY A 25 6.24 7.85 6.66
CA GLY A 25 5.91 8.91 5.72
C GLY A 25 6.37 8.68 4.27
N SER A 26 6.79 7.45 3.92
CA SER A 26 7.13 7.13 2.52
C SER A 26 5.85 7.01 1.67
N ALA A 27 5.67 7.96 0.75
CA ALA A 27 4.57 7.93 -0.20
C ALA A 27 4.68 6.74 -1.17
N ASP A 28 5.89 6.44 -1.65
CA ASP A 28 6.13 5.30 -2.54
C ASP A 28 5.76 3.96 -1.89
N ALA A 29 6.01 3.81 -0.58
CA ALA A 29 5.58 2.62 0.16
C ALA A 29 4.05 2.54 0.32
N VAL A 30 3.37 3.70 0.45
CA VAL A 30 1.90 3.74 0.46
C VAL A 30 1.35 3.30 -0.89
N GLU A 31 1.87 3.84 -2.00
CA GLU A 31 1.44 3.45 -3.35
C GLU A 31 1.65 1.96 -3.60
N ALA A 32 2.83 1.42 -3.26
CA ALA A 32 3.11 -0.01 -3.40
C ALA A 32 2.13 -0.89 -2.59
N LEU A 33 1.78 -0.49 -1.36
CA LEU A 33 0.78 -1.20 -0.57
C LEU A 33 -0.62 -1.13 -1.19
N VAL A 34 -1.00 0.02 -1.78
CA VAL A 34 -2.29 0.16 -2.47
C VAL A 34 -2.36 -0.77 -3.67
N GLU A 35 -1.32 -0.80 -4.51
CA GLU A 35 -1.27 -1.68 -5.69
C GLU A 35 -1.37 -3.15 -5.28
N ILE A 36 -0.52 -3.61 -4.35
CA ILE A 36 -0.52 -5.00 -3.90
C ILE A 36 -1.85 -5.38 -3.25
N ALA A 37 -2.42 -4.50 -2.41
CA ALA A 37 -3.70 -4.77 -1.77
C ALA A 37 -4.85 -4.78 -2.78
N GLY A 38 -4.84 -3.90 -3.79
CA GLY A 38 -5.79 -3.91 -4.89
C GLY A 38 -5.75 -5.21 -5.69
N GLU A 39 -4.56 -5.64 -6.10
CA GLU A 39 -4.36 -6.91 -6.83
C GLU A 39 -4.82 -8.14 -6.04
N ARG A 40 -4.68 -8.10 -4.71
CA ARG A 40 -5.10 -9.18 -3.80
C ARG A 40 -6.54 -9.08 -3.33
N ALA A 41 -7.25 -8.00 -3.71
CA ALA A 41 -8.54 -7.62 -3.13
C ALA A 41 -8.51 -7.59 -1.58
N ASP A 42 -7.40 -7.14 -0.99
CA ASP A 42 -7.24 -6.95 0.46
C ASP A 42 -7.95 -5.65 0.89
N VAL A 43 -9.27 -5.77 1.03
CA VAL A 43 -10.17 -4.70 1.49
C VAL A 43 -9.75 -4.15 2.86
N ALA A 44 -9.18 -4.97 3.73
CA ALA A 44 -8.79 -4.55 5.07
C ALA A 44 -7.57 -3.61 5.03
N GLU A 45 -6.55 -3.95 4.23
CA GLU A 45 -5.38 -3.07 4.05
C GLU A 45 -5.76 -1.78 3.31
N LEU A 46 -6.56 -1.86 2.24
CA LEU A 46 -7.02 -0.68 1.51
C LEU A 46 -7.81 0.28 2.42
N ARG A 47 -8.71 -0.25 3.25
CA ARG A 47 -9.44 0.55 4.24
C ARG A 47 -8.52 1.20 5.25
N ARG A 48 -7.55 0.47 5.78
CA ARG A 48 -6.56 1.01 6.71
C ARG A 48 -5.76 2.16 6.08
N LEU A 49 -5.33 2.02 4.83
CA LEU A 49 -4.59 3.05 4.11
C LEU A 49 -5.47 4.28 3.82
N ALA A 50 -6.73 4.07 3.46
CA ALA A 50 -7.71 5.14 3.25
C ALA A 50 -7.97 5.93 4.54
N GLU A 51 -8.17 5.23 5.67
CA GLU A 51 -8.33 5.83 7.00
C GLU A 51 -7.06 6.57 7.45
N ALA A 52 -5.88 6.13 7.00
CA ALA A 52 -4.61 6.82 7.19
C ALA A 52 -4.42 8.03 6.25
N GLY A 53 -5.37 8.30 5.34
CA GLY A 53 -5.40 9.48 4.47
C GLY A 53 -4.99 9.22 3.02
N SER A 54 -4.76 7.97 2.60
CA SER A 54 -4.49 7.67 1.19
C SER A 54 -5.77 7.78 0.35
N ARG A 55 -5.83 8.80 -0.50
CA ARG A 55 -6.95 8.99 -1.43
C ARG A 55 -7.03 7.86 -2.47
N HIS A 56 -5.88 7.40 -2.97
CA HIS A 56 -5.81 6.31 -3.93
C HIS A 56 -6.35 5.01 -3.32
N ALA A 57 -5.98 4.69 -2.07
CA ALA A 57 -6.53 3.52 -1.38
C ALA A 57 -8.06 3.58 -1.24
N ALA A 58 -8.62 4.76 -0.98
CA ALA A 58 -10.06 4.95 -0.89
C ALA A 58 -10.77 4.75 -2.23
N GLU A 59 -10.15 5.16 -3.33
CA GLU A 59 -10.66 4.96 -4.70
C GLU A 59 -10.67 3.46 -5.05
N VAL A 60 -9.55 2.75 -4.87
CA VAL A 60 -9.47 1.30 -5.13
C VAL A 60 -10.43 0.51 -4.24
N LEU A 61 -10.55 0.90 -2.96
CA LEU A 61 -11.52 0.28 -2.05
C LEU A 61 -12.96 0.44 -2.54
N ALA A 62 -13.33 1.64 -3.01
CA ALA A 62 -14.66 1.89 -3.53
C ALA A 62 -14.92 1.00 -4.74
N ASP A 63 -13.99 0.96 -5.71
CA ASP A 63 -14.12 0.13 -6.91
C ASP A 63 -14.32 -1.36 -6.59
N LEU A 64 -13.62 -1.90 -5.57
CA LEU A 64 -13.76 -3.30 -5.17
C LEU A 64 -15.03 -3.63 -4.38
N THR A 65 -15.72 -2.61 -3.84
CA THR A 65 -16.91 -2.80 -2.98
C THR A 65 -18.21 -2.37 -3.66
N ASP A 66 -18.13 -1.77 -4.84
CA ASP A 66 -19.31 -1.37 -5.65
C ASP A 66 -19.84 -2.51 -6.55
N ASP A 67 -19.19 -3.69 -6.55
CA ASP A 67 -19.63 -4.95 -7.20
C ASP A 67 -20.50 -5.84 -6.26
#